data_AF-A0A0D2RTX4-F1
#
_entry.id   AF-A0A0D2RTX4-F1
#
_cell.length_a   1.000
_cell.length_b   1.000
_cell.length_c   1.000
_cell.angle_alpha   90.00
_cell.angle_beta   90.00
_cell.angle_gamma   90.00
#
_symmetry.space_group_name_H-M   'P 1'
#
loop_
_entity.id
_entity.type
_entity.pdbx_description
1 polymer ?
#
loop_
_entity_poly.entity_id
_entity_poly.type
_entity_poly.pdbx_seq_one_letter_code
_entity_poly.pdbx_strand_id
1 'polypeptide(L)'
;MRIQFAEEKQSVNNLPQTKLEEFEDVKEEAVMTTLRSALDFYSTIQADDGHWLGDYGGLVFLLPGLVITLYVTRTLNTVLSKEHQYEICRYLYNYQNRDGGWGLHIKGPSTMFGTVLNYVSLRLLGEGAEGGEGAIEKAREWILEHGSFQKFVSK
;
A
#
# COMPACT_ATOMS: atom_id res chain seq x y z
N MET A 1 9.83 4.92 2.50
CA MET A 1 11.07 4.23 2.10
C MET A 1 11.92 5.06 1.13
N ARG A 2 11.51 5.32 -0.14
CA ARG A 2 12.32 6.13 -1.08
C ARG A 2 12.65 7.55 -0.57
N ILE A 3 11.66 8.22 0.03
CA ILE A 3 11.82 9.59 0.54
C ILE A 3 12.73 9.63 1.78
N GLN A 4 12.72 8.58 2.62
CA GLN A 4 13.59 8.50 3.81
C GLN A 4 15.08 8.45 3.42
N PHE A 5 15.44 7.69 2.37
CA PHE A 5 16.83 7.66 1.88
C PHE A 5 17.27 8.99 1.27
N ALA A 6 16.36 9.69 0.57
CA ALA A 6 16.65 11.02 0.03
C ALA A 6 16.91 12.05 1.13
N GLU A 7 16.15 11.98 2.24
CA GLU A 7 16.34 12.83 3.42
C GLU A 7 17.64 12.51 4.16
N GLU A 8 17.97 11.22 4.33
CA GLU A 8 19.20 10.78 4.99
C GLU A 8 20.48 11.17 4.22
N LYS A 9 20.41 11.20 2.89
CA LYS A 9 21.56 11.56 2.03
C LYS A 9 21.70 13.06 1.74
N GLN A 10 20.87 13.93 2.34
CA GLN A 10 20.87 15.40 2.13
C GLN A 10 21.05 15.80 0.65
N SER A 11 20.33 15.17 -0.28
CA SER A 11 20.68 15.25 -1.69
C SER A 11 19.60 15.91 -2.57
N VAL A 12 20.03 17.03 -3.16
CA VAL A 12 19.48 17.87 -4.26
C VAL A 12 18.03 18.33 -4.14
N ASN A 13 17.83 19.45 -3.42
CA ASN A 13 16.54 20.16 -3.37
C ASN A 13 16.21 20.99 -4.64
N ASN A 14 17.13 21.10 -5.62
CA ASN A 14 17.00 22.03 -6.75
C ASN A 14 17.50 21.42 -8.07
N LEU A 15 16.89 20.33 -8.53
CA LEU A 15 17.15 19.84 -9.90
C LEU A 15 16.48 20.77 -10.93
N PRO A 16 17.18 21.16 -12.00
CA PRO A 16 16.58 21.98 -13.04
C PRO A 16 15.40 21.25 -13.68
N GLN A 17 14.23 21.89 -13.63
CA GLN A 17 13.00 21.42 -14.26
C GLN A 17 12.77 22.20 -15.56
N THR A 18 12.84 21.51 -16.69
CA THR A 18 12.42 22.07 -17.97
C THR A 18 10.90 21.94 -18.07
N LYS A 19 10.16 23.04 -17.92
CA LYS A 19 8.72 23.08 -18.19
C LYS A 19 8.52 23.25 -19.69
N LEU A 20 7.85 22.29 -20.32
CA LEU A 20 7.37 22.38 -21.69
C LEU A 20 5.90 22.80 -21.67
N GLU A 21 5.51 23.73 -22.53
CA GLU A 21 4.09 24.02 -22.74
C GLU A 21 3.44 22.92 -23.60
N GLU A 22 2.14 22.70 -23.42
CA GLU A 22 1.38 21.82 -24.30
C GLU A 22 1.53 22.32 -25.75
N PHE A 23 1.93 21.42 -26.66
CA PHE A 23 2.16 21.66 -28.10
C PHE A 23 3.50 22.29 -28.53
N GLU A 24 4.51 22.41 -27.66
CA GLU A 24 5.87 22.79 -28.09
C GLU A 24 6.65 21.58 -28.65
N ASP A 25 7.37 21.78 -29.77
CA ASP A 25 8.28 20.75 -30.32
C ASP A 25 9.37 20.41 -29.30
N VAL A 26 9.52 19.13 -28.98
CA VAL A 26 10.50 18.65 -28.00
C VAL A 26 11.92 18.81 -28.56
N LYS A 27 12.65 19.81 -28.05
CA LYS A 27 14.05 20.08 -28.42
C LYS A 27 14.99 19.05 -27.77
N GLU A 28 16.06 18.68 -28.49
CA GLU A 28 17.10 17.76 -27.97
C GLU A 28 17.70 18.23 -26.63
N GLU A 29 17.92 19.53 -26.47
CA GLU A 29 18.41 20.14 -25.23
C GLU A 29 17.48 19.91 -24.04
N ALA A 30 16.16 19.97 -24.26
CA ALA A 30 15.16 19.71 -23.23
C ALA A 30 15.19 18.24 -22.79
N VAL A 31 15.36 17.31 -23.74
CA VAL A 31 15.52 15.87 -23.44
C VAL A 31 16.78 15.61 -22.64
N MET A 32 17.92 16.17 -23.08
CA MET A 32 19.21 15.98 -22.40
C MET A 32 19.22 16.55 -20.98
N THR A 33 18.59 17.71 -20.79
CA THR A 33 18.45 18.33 -19.46
C THR A 33 17.60 17.45 -18.55
N THR A 34 16.46 16.97 -19.04
CA THR A 34 15.55 16.11 -18.28
C THR A 34 16.19 14.77 -17.92
N LEU A 35 16.92 14.16 -18.86
CA LEU A 35 17.63 12.91 -18.63
C LEU A 35 18.70 13.06 -17.55
N ARG A 36 19.52 14.13 -17.62
CA ARG A 36 20.53 14.42 -16.58
C ARG A 36 19.87 14.62 -15.22
N SER A 37 18.83 15.44 -15.13
CA SER A 37 18.09 15.64 -13.87
C SER A 37 17.54 14.32 -13.31
N ALA A 38 17.01 13.43 -14.17
CA ALA A 38 16.51 12.12 -13.74
C ALA A 38 17.62 11.18 -13.25
N LEU A 39 18.76 11.14 -13.95
CA LEU A 39 19.93 10.35 -13.54
C LEU A 39 20.53 10.87 -12.23
N ASP A 40 20.66 12.18 -12.11
CA ASP A 40 21.14 12.84 -10.89
C ASP A 40 20.22 12.46 -9.73
N PHE A 41 18.89 12.61 -9.88
CA PHE A 41 17.92 12.17 -8.87
C PHE A 41 18.05 10.68 -8.52
N TYR A 42 18.09 9.79 -9.50
CA TYR A 42 18.15 8.35 -9.22
C TYR A 42 19.47 7.95 -8.56
N SER A 43 20.57 8.66 -8.84
CA SER A 43 21.84 8.45 -8.14
C SER A 43 21.74 8.80 -6.65
N THR A 44 20.89 9.76 -6.27
CA THR A 44 20.75 10.16 -4.85
C THR A 44 20.04 9.13 -3.99
N ILE A 45 19.16 8.31 -4.59
CA ILE A 45 18.37 7.28 -3.91
C ILE A 45 18.96 5.87 -4.06
N GLN A 46 20.16 5.74 -4.62
CA GLN A 46 20.88 4.46 -4.67
C GLN A 46 21.40 4.11 -3.26
N ALA A 47 21.24 2.86 -2.83
CA ALA A 47 21.79 2.37 -1.57
C ALA A 47 23.32 2.20 -1.65
N ASP A 48 23.98 2.08 -0.49
CA ASP A 48 25.45 2.08 -0.41
C ASP A 48 26.11 0.84 -1.02
N ASP A 49 25.35 -0.26 -1.15
CA ASP A 49 25.73 -1.50 -1.85
C ASP A 49 25.30 -1.51 -3.34
N GLY A 50 24.75 -0.40 -3.83
CA GLY A 50 24.43 -0.17 -5.24
C GLY A 50 23.01 -0.54 -5.69
N HIS A 51 22.13 -1.04 -4.82
CA HIS A 51 20.75 -1.36 -5.20
C HIS A 51 19.80 -0.14 -5.14
N TRP A 52 18.60 -0.25 -5.72
CA TRP A 52 17.53 0.74 -5.59
C TRP A 52 16.33 0.16 -4.87
N LEU A 53 15.91 0.86 -3.82
CA LEU A 53 14.72 0.49 -3.07
C LEU A 53 13.46 0.88 -3.85
N GLY A 54 12.48 -0.01 -3.83
CA GLY A 54 11.17 0.19 -4.44
C GLY A 54 10.09 -0.39 -3.57
N ASP A 55 8.97 0.32 -3.49
CA ASP A 55 7.74 -0.31 -3.01
C ASP A 55 7.34 -1.39 -4.02
N TYR A 56 7.24 -2.63 -3.55
CA TYR A 56 6.82 -3.80 -4.31
C TYR A 56 5.53 -4.40 -3.74
N GLY A 57 4.67 -3.54 -3.22
CA GLY A 57 3.32 -3.90 -2.80
C GLY A 57 2.36 -4.08 -3.98
N GLY A 58 1.07 -3.99 -3.67
CA GLY A 58 0.00 -4.00 -4.66
C GLY A 58 -0.99 -5.14 -4.48
N LEU A 59 -0.58 -6.29 -3.96
CA LEU A 59 -1.50 -7.37 -3.56
C LEU A 59 -2.04 -7.11 -2.15
N VAL A 60 -3.36 -7.26 -1.97
CA VAL A 60 -4.02 -6.95 -0.68
C VAL A 60 -4.50 -8.23 0.03
N PHE A 61 -3.82 -9.36 -0.20
CA PHE A 61 -4.09 -10.63 0.49
C PHE A 61 -2.86 -11.26 1.16
N LEU A 62 -1.66 -10.69 0.96
CA LEU A 62 -0.43 -11.18 1.60
C LEU A 62 -0.37 -10.82 3.08
N LEU A 63 -0.65 -9.54 3.42
CA LEU A 63 -0.69 -9.08 4.81
C LEU A 63 -1.71 -9.87 5.65
N PRO A 64 -2.92 -10.16 5.15
CA PRO A 64 -3.83 -11.04 5.87
C PRO A 64 -3.27 -12.41 6.23
N GLY A 65 -2.60 -13.08 5.30
CA GLY A 65 -1.96 -14.37 5.57
C GLY A 65 -0.93 -14.30 6.69
N LEU A 66 -0.11 -13.25 6.70
CA LEU A 66 0.88 -12.99 7.75
C LEU A 66 0.20 -12.74 9.11
N VAL A 67 -0.77 -11.83 9.17
CA VAL A 67 -1.47 -11.46 10.42
C VAL A 67 -2.17 -12.67 11.02
N ILE A 68 -2.92 -13.42 10.21
CA ILE A 68 -3.64 -14.63 10.67
C ILE A 68 -2.65 -15.67 11.20
N THR A 69 -1.55 -15.91 10.48
CA THR A 69 -0.51 -16.86 10.91
C THR A 69 0.07 -16.45 12.27
N LEU A 70 0.53 -15.20 12.39
CA LEU A 70 1.14 -14.69 13.62
C LEU A 70 0.16 -14.67 14.81
N TYR A 71 -1.11 -14.42 14.55
CA TYR A 71 -2.16 -14.48 15.57
C TYR A 71 -2.33 -15.91 16.08
N VAL A 72 -2.47 -16.89 15.18
CA VAL A 72 -2.65 -18.31 15.53
C VAL A 72 -1.42 -18.87 16.27
N THR A 73 -0.21 -18.48 15.85
CA THR A 73 1.03 -18.89 16.51
C THR A 73 1.32 -18.12 17.80
N ARG A 74 0.48 -17.15 18.18
CA ARG A 74 0.64 -16.28 19.37
C ARG A 74 1.93 -15.47 19.38
N THR A 75 2.46 -15.14 18.20
CA THR A 75 3.70 -14.37 18.02
C THR A 75 3.45 -12.98 17.44
N LEU A 76 2.19 -12.58 17.23
CA LEU A 76 1.81 -11.29 16.66
C LEU A 76 2.51 -10.10 17.32
N ASN A 77 2.38 -9.97 18.64
CA ASN A 77 2.98 -8.86 19.40
C ASN A 77 4.50 -9.00 19.61
N THR A 78 5.07 -10.16 19.29
CA THR A 78 6.52 -10.40 19.34
C THR A 78 7.18 -10.00 18.02
N VAL A 79 6.50 -10.28 16.89
CA VAL A 79 7.01 -10.02 15.54
C VAL A 79 6.65 -8.61 15.07
N LEU A 80 5.42 -8.16 15.34
CA LEU A 80 4.93 -6.85 14.93
C LEU A 80 4.83 -5.92 16.14
N SER A 81 5.66 -4.86 16.15
CA SER A 81 5.53 -3.77 17.10
C SER A 81 4.18 -3.06 16.95
N LYS A 82 3.83 -2.19 17.90
CA LYS A 82 2.59 -1.42 17.82
C LYS A 82 2.55 -0.52 16.60
N GLU A 83 3.70 0.03 16.23
CA GLU A 83 3.88 0.89 15.06
C GLU A 83 3.67 0.10 13.77
N HIS A 84 4.23 -1.12 13.68
CA HIS A 84 3.94 -2.01 12.54
C HIS A 84 2.45 -2.32 12.42
N GLN A 85 1.77 -2.65 13.53
CA GLN A 85 0.35 -2.95 13.53
C GLN A 85 -0.49 -1.74 13.10
N TYR A 86 -0.18 -0.55 13.63
CA TYR A 86 -0.83 0.70 13.25
C TYR A 86 -0.67 1.01 11.77
N GLU A 87 0.55 0.85 11.23
CA GLU A 87 0.84 1.10 9.82
C GLU A 87 0.19 0.07 8.89
N ILE A 88 0.06 -1.18 9.33
CA ILE A 88 -0.72 -2.20 8.61
C ILE A 88 -2.20 -1.80 8.56
N CYS A 89 -2.80 -1.41 9.68
CA CYS A 89 -4.19 -0.94 9.70
C CYS A 89 -4.37 0.25 8.75
N ARG A 90 -3.49 1.27 8.84
CA ARG A 90 -3.51 2.44 7.96
C ARG A 90 -3.40 2.07 6.48
N TYR A 91 -2.50 1.15 6.12
CA TYR A 91 -2.38 0.65 4.75
C TYR A 91 -3.68 0.00 4.27
N LEU A 92 -4.29 -0.87 5.09
CA LEU A 92 -5.54 -1.55 4.72
C LEU A 92 -6.68 -0.54 4.53
N TYR A 93 -6.81 0.45 5.41
CA TYR A 93 -7.83 1.49 5.26
C TYR A 93 -7.65 2.33 4.00
N ASN A 94 -6.42 2.71 3.67
CA ASN A 94 -6.12 3.50 2.47
C ASN A 94 -6.53 2.81 1.17
N TYR A 95 -6.63 1.48 1.17
CA TYR A 95 -7.01 0.68 0.00
C TYR A 95 -8.40 0.04 0.12
N GLN A 96 -9.19 0.44 1.11
CA GLN A 96 -10.61 0.09 1.12
C GLN A 96 -11.30 0.82 -0.03
N ASN A 97 -12.07 0.09 -0.83
CA ASN A 97 -12.87 0.69 -1.88
C ASN A 97 -14.04 1.48 -1.29
N ARG A 98 -14.60 2.39 -2.08
CA ARG A 98 -15.74 3.23 -1.65
C ARG A 98 -16.98 2.44 -1.26
N ASP A 99 -17.13 1.23 -1.79
CA ASP A 99 -18.20 0.30 -1.45
C ASP A 99 -17.97 -0.45 -0.13
N GLY A 100 -16.84 -0.25 0.54
CA GLY A 100 -16.49 -0.89 1.80
C GLY A 100 -15.69 -2.19 1.66
N GLY A 101 -15.47 -2.69 0.45
CA GLY A 101 -14.73 -3.93 0.23
C GLY A 101 -13.25 -3.75 -0.11
N TRP A 102 -12.56 -4.87 -0.34
CA TRP A 102 -11.20 -4.94 -0.86
C TRP A 102 -11.09 -5.92 -2.03
N GLY A 103 -10.26 -5.56 -3.01
CA GLY A 103 -9.94 -6.42 -4.14
C GLY A 103 -8.77 -7.37 -3.88
N LEU A 104 -8.38 -8.10 -4.94
CA LEU A 104 -7.15 -8.91 -4.94
C LEU A 104 -5.87 -8.06 -4.96
N HIS A 105 -5.98 -6.84 -5.49
CA HIS A 105 -4.92 -5.86 -5.57
C HIS A 105 -5.47 -4.44 -5.32
N ILE A 106 -4.59 -3.47 -5.04
CA ILE A 106 -4.91 -2.10 -4.58
C ILE A 106 -5.76 -1.25 -5.54
N LYS A 107 -5.94 -1.69 -6.78
CA LYS A 107 -6.77 -1.04 -7.81
C LYS A 107 -7.91 -1.94 -8.30
N GLY A 108 -8.08 -3.10 -7.67
CA GLY A 108 -9.05 -4.10 -8.07
C GLY A 108 -10.43 -3.80 -7.47
N PRO A 109 -11.51 -4.25 -8.11
CA PRO A 109 -12.83 -4.18 -7.52
C PRO A 109 -12.90 -5.06 -6.27
N SER A 110 -13.85 -4.76 -5.40
CA SER A 110 -14.08 -5.52 -4.17
C SER A 110 -14.45 -6.97 -4.47
N THR A 111 -13.90 -7.90 -3.68
CA THR A 111 -14.12 -9.34 -3.83
C THR A 111 -14.40 -9.97 -2.48
N MET A 112 -15.19 -11.05 -2.43
CA MET A 112 -15.44 -11.76 -1.16
C MET A 112 -14.13 -12.20 -0.49
N PHE A 113 -13.17 -12.70 -1.29
CA PHE A 113 -11.87 -13.12 -0.80
C PHE A 113 -11.06 -11.97 -0.19
N GLY A 114 -10.88 -10.87 -0.94
CA GLY A 114 -10.15 -9.70 -0.46
C GLY A 114 -10.82 -9.06 0.75
N THR A 115 -12.14 -8.84 0.69
CA THR A 115 -12.88 -8.17 1.77
C THR A 115 -12.87 -8.98 3.06
N VAL A 116 -13.14 -10.29 3.02
CA VAL A 116 -13.16 -11.13 4.23
C VAL A 116 -11.79 -11.21 4.87
N LEU A 117 -10.72 -11.42 4.08
CA LEU A 117 -9.37 -11.53 4.62
C LEU A 117 -8.91 -10.23 5.29
N ASN A 118 -9.15 -9.08 4.66
CA ASN A 118 -8.77 -7.79 5.24
C ASN A 118 -9.63 -7.43 6.45
N TYR A 119 -10.95 -7.68 6.41
CA TYR A 119 -11.83 -7.52 7.56
C TYR A 119 -11.33 -8.34 8.77
N VAL A 120 -11.10 -9.64 8.59
CA VAL A 120 -10.62 -10.52 9.67
C VAL A 120 -9.28 -10.04 10.19
N SER A 121 -8.35 -9.64 9.31
CA SER A 121 -7.02 -9.18 9.72
C SER A 121 -7.09 -7.93 10.60
N LEU A 122 -7.93 -6.95 10.23
CA LEU A 122 -8.15 -5.76 11.05
C LEU A 122 -8.76 -6.12 12.42
N ARG A 123 -9.72 -7.07 12.44
CA ARG A 123 -10.29 -7.59 13.71
C ARG A 123 -9.23 -8.24 14.59
N LEU A 124 -8.28 -8.99 14.02
CA LEU A 124 -7.19 -9.64 14.75
C LEU A 124 -6.13 -8.65 15.24
N LEU A 125 -5.97 -7.51 14.56
CA LEU A 125 -5.11 -6.40 14.98
C LEU A 125 -5.76 -5.52 16.07
N GLY A 126 -6.97 -5.86 16.51
CA GLY A 126 -7.64 -5.21 17.65
C GLY A 126 -8.66 -4.13 17.27
N GLU A 127 -8.96 -3.94 15.99
CA GLU A 127 -9.96 -2.98 15.56
C GLU A 127 -11.36 -3.35 16.08
N GLY A 128 -12.13 -2.34 16.50
CA GLY A 128 -13.51 -2.47 17.00
C GLY A 128 -14.53 -2.74 15.90
N ALA A 129 -15.79 -3.02 16.26
CA ALA A 129 -16.84 -3.29 15.27
C ALA A 129 -17.19 -2.05 14.43
N GLU A 130 -16.85 -0.88 14.97
CA GLU A 130 -16.96 0.46 14.38
C GLU A 130 -15.56 1.07 14.14
N GLY A 131 -14.51 0.23 14.15
CA GLY A 131 -13.12 0.67 13.97
C GLY A 131 -12.85 1.28 12.59
N GLY A 132 -11.73 2.01 12.48
CA GLY A 132 -11.34 2.70 11.25
C GLY A 132 -12.38 3.69 10.73
N GLU A 133 -13.02 4.47 11.61
CA GLU A 133 -14.04 5.47 11.25
C GLU A 133 -15.21 4.84 10.44
N GLY A 134 -15.67 3.66 10.86
CA GLY A 134 -16.75 2.93 10.20
C GLY A 134 -16.32 2.06 9.01
N ALA A 135 -15.02 2.00 8.70
CA ALA A 135 -14.48 1.10 7.67
C ALA A 135 -14.84 -0.38 7.95
N ILE A 136 -14.73 -0.82 9.20
CA ILE A 136 -15.04 -2.21 9.60
C ILE A 136 -16.51 -2.54 9.44
N GLU A 137 -17.40 -1.57 9.72
CA GLU A 137 -18.82 -1.72 9.54
C GLU A 137 -19.19 -1.86 8.05
N LYS A 138 -18.71 -0.95 7.20
CA LYS A 138 -18.95 -1.02 5.75
C LYS A 138 -18.46 -2.32 5.14
N ALA A 139 -17.31 -2.82 5.59
CA ALA A 139 -16.79 -4.10 5.16
C ALA A 139 -17.71 -5.26 5.55
N ARG A 140 -18.23 -5.25 6.78
CA ARG A 140 -19.19 -6.24 7.27
C ARG A 140 -20.48 -6.20 6.47
N GLU A 141 -21.02 -5.00 6.21
CA GLU A 141 -22.22 -4.80 5.37
C GLU A 141 -22.00 -5.34 3.96
N TRP A 142 -20.89 -4.95 3.32
CA TRP A 142 -20.54 -5.44 1.99
C TRP A 142 -20.47 -6.97 1.93
N ILE A 143 -19.86 -7.62 2.93
CA ILE A 143 -19.80 -9.09 3.03
C ILE A 143 -21.21 -9.71 3.12
N LEU A 144 -22.10 -9.12 3.93
CA LEU A 144 -23.45 -9.62 4.13
C LEU A 144 -24.30 -9.48 2.86
N GLU A 145 -24.22 -8.34 2.18
CA GLU A 145 -24.94 -8.07 0.93
C GLU A 145 -24.50 -9.01 -0.21
N HIS A 146 -23.22 -9.39 -0.24
CA HIS A 146 -22.65 -10.24 -1.30
C HIS A 146 -22.77 -11.74 -0.99
N GLY A 147 -23.71 -12.11 -0.10
CA GLY A 147 -24.13 -13.49 0.13
C GLY A 147 -23.46 -14.19 1.29
N SER A 148 -22.70 -13.47 2.13
CA SER A 148 -21.87 -14.00 3.22
C SER A 148 -20.85 -15.05 2.76
N PHE A 149 -20.00 -15.54 3.66
CA PHE A 149 -19.03 -16.58 3.31
C PHE A 149 -19.68 -17.94 2.98
N GLN A 150 -20.97 -18.16 3.29
CA GLN A 150 -21.63 -19.46 3.10
C GLN A 150 -21.74 -19.89 1.63
N LYS A 151 -21.77 -18.95 0.67
CA LYS A 151 -21.79 -19.28 -0.77
C LYS A 151 -20.45 -19.73 -1.33
N PHE A 152 -19.35 -19.61 -0.57
CA PHE A 152 -18.02 -20.03 -1.00
C PHE A 152 -17.79 -21.54 -0.82
N VAL A 153 -18.56 -22.21 0.05
CA VAL A 153 -18.39 -23.63 0.42
C VAL A 153 -19.44 -24.54 -0.24
N SER A 154 -20.44 -23.96 -0.92
CA SER A 154 -21.57 -24.69 -1.51
C SER A 154 -21.40 -25.06 -2.98
N LYS A 155 -20.17 -25.37 -3.43
CA LYS A 155 -19.90 -25.97 -4.75
C LYS A 155 -19.02 -27.19 -4.63
#